data_AF-A0A956QXJ6-F1
#
_entry.id   AF-A0A956QXJ6-F1
#
_cell.length_a   1.000
_cell.length_b   1.000
_cell.length_c   1.000
_cell.angle_alpha   90.00
_cell.angle_beta   90.00
_cell.angle_gamma   90.00
#
_symmetry.space_group_name_H-M   'P 1'
#
loop_
_entity.id
_entity.type
_entity.pdbx_description
1 polymer ?
#
loop_
_entity_poly.entity_id
_entity_poly.type
_entity_poly.pdbx_seq_one_letter_code
_entity_poly.pdbx_strand_id
1 'polypeptide(L)'
;MDPVLSPNSITFIQGTEVTPVQPSAHELDRLLRCLCFAGWDEVLAARKEIIDCFAREVVTDRALSLLADDDRHSFLICLLDPAFLSDWNELPGSVLVALLKTIVLSSRVRDVQIGALGAALQEIRRNELGLADPGSSFKARLSAAETSMLDFLFAISCKDTRLRSLIFDFIMLNIDGHCGHLPVNRARQALRMMARQAGTRELLKELESDREDLKCMAVVLLGRVKNPNVVHNLLNIYASGSGRLKELAADALKHYSIFDPASLV
;
A
#
# COMPACT_ATOMS: atom_id res chain seq x y z
N MET A 1 82.62 -15.59 -3.38
CA MET A 1 82.16 -14.19 -3.49
C MET A 1 80.66 -14.23 -3.35
N ASP A 2 80.15 -13.67 -2.26
CA ASP A 2 78.78 -13.18 -2.09
C ASP A 2 78.82 -12.24 -0.88
N PRO A 3 78.38 -10.97 -0.99
CA PRO A 3 78.38 -10.06 0.14
C PRO A 3 77.02 -10.06 0.85
N VAL A 4 77.10 -10.16 2.16
CA VAL A 4 76.04 -9.83 3.14
C VAL A 4 75.93 -8.30 3.23
N LEU A 5 74.73 -7.72 3.17
CA LEU A 5 74.41 -6.44 3.80
C LEU A 5 72.92 -6.37 4.18
N SER A 6 72.66 -5.67 5.28
CA SER A 6 71.50 -5.75 6.18
C SER A 6 70.49 -4.57 5.99
N PRO A 7 69.56 -4.26 6.94
CA PRO A 7 68.18 -3.91 6.64
C PRO A 7 67.88 -2.39 6.64
N ASN A 8 66.74 -2.03 6.06
CA ASN A 8 65.82 -0.92 6.39
C ASN A 8 65.25 -0.28 5.12
N SER A 9 63.93 -0.31 4.98
CA SER A 9 63.09 0.87 4.65
C SER A 9 61.62 0.45 4.66
N ILE A 10 60.93 0.78 5.76
CA ILE A 10 59.48 0.82 5.82
C ILE A 10 59.06 2.10 5.08
N THR A 11 58.41 1.96 3.93
CA THR A 11 57.73 3.06 3.26
C THR A 11 56.28 3.09 3.74
N PHE A 12 55.96 4.08 4.59
CA PHE A 12 54.59 4.50 4.85
C PHE A 12 54.01 5.08 3.55
N ILE A 13 53.03 4.40 2.96
CA ILE A 13 52.17 5.00 1.93
C ILE A 13 50.98 5.62 2.66
N GLN A 14 51.04 6.93 2.87
CA GLN A 14 49.87 7.75 3.15
C GLN A 14 49.05 7.93 1.86
N GLY A 15 47.72 7.88 1.99
CA GLY A 15 46.81 8.48 1.03
C GLY A 15 46.24 7.54 -0.02
N THR A 16 45.27 6.72 0.37
CA THR A 16 44.09 6.51 -0.47
C THR A 16 42.88 6.80 0.40
N GLU A 17 42.26 7.97 0.19
CA GLU A 17 40.85 8.14 0.53
C GLU A 17 40.13 7.04 -0.24
N VAL A 18 39.69 6.01 0.47
CA VAL A 18 38.71 5.07 -0.06
C VAL A 18 37.44 5.88 -0.21
N THR A 19 37.23 6.44 -1.40
CA THR A 19 35.90 6.89 -1.80
C THR A 19 34.98 5.70 -1.60
N PRO A 20 33.92 5.80 -0.78
CA PRO A 20 33.03 4.68 -0.56
C PRO A 20 32.46 4.32 -1.92
N VAL A 21 32.81 3.11 -2.40
CA VAL A 21 32.30 2.56 -3.65
C VAL A 21 30.79 2.65 -3.56
N GLN A 22 30.19 3.45 -4.44
CA GLN A 22 28.76 3.68 -4.41
C GLN A 22 28.06 2.37 -4.77
N PRO A 23 27.21 1.82 -3.89
CA PRO A 23 26.53 0.60 -4.19
C PRO A 23 25.55 0.82 -5.33
N SER A 24 25.73 0.05 -6.38
CA SER A 24 24.90 0.12 -7.60
C SER A 24 23.51 -0.50 -7.36
N ALA A 25 22.54 -0.21 -8.23
CA ALA A 25 21.20 -0.85 -8.19
C ALA A 25 21.29 -2.39 -8.23
N HIS A 26 22.37 -2.92 -8.80
CA HIS A 26 22.68 -4.34 -8.82
C HIS A 26 23.09 -4.86 -7.43
N GLU A 27 23.76 -4.07 -6.60
CA GLU A 27 24.14 -4.47 -5.24
C GLU A 27 22.94 -4.52 -4.32
N LEU A 28 22.00 -3.58 -4.43
CA LEU A 28 20.72 -3.66 -3.73
C LEU A 28 19.92 -4.89 -4.18
N ASP A 29 19.80 -5.15 -5.49
CA ASP A 29 19.11 -6.34 -6.02
C ASP A 29 19.73 -7.64 -5.46
N ARG A 30 21.07 -7.71 -5.44
CA ARG A 30 21.80 -8.85 -4.88
C ARG A 30 21.60 -8.98 -3.37
N LEU A 31 21.72 -7.88 -2.62
CA LEU A 31 21.53 -7.85 -1.17
C LEU A 31 20.12 -8.34 -0.81
N LEU A 32 19.09 -7.81 -1.47
CA LEU A 32 17.70 -8.19 -1.24
C LEU A 32 17.47 -9.67 -1.57
N ARG A 33 18.03 -10.19 -2.67
CA ARG A 33 17.97 -11.63 -2.97
C ARG A 33 18.66 -12.49 -1.91
N CYS A 34 19.81 -12.07 -1.40
CA CYS A 34 20.50 -12.80 -0.33
C CYS A 34 19.64 -12.81 0.95
N LEU A 35 18.99 -11.70 1.26
CA LEU A 35 18.16 -11.54 2.44
C LEU A 35 16.85 -12.34 2.38
N CYS A 36 16.32 -12.65 1.20
CA CYS A 36 15.17 -13.56 1.05
C CYS A 36 15.43 -14.99 1.60
N PHE A 37 16.71 -15.38 1.77
CA PHE A 37 17.10 -16.69 2.30
C PHE A 37 17.85 -16.62 3.63
N ALA A 38 17.97 -15.43 4.23
CA ALA A 38 18.77 -15.15 5.41
C ALA A 38 17.99 -15.34 6.73
N GLY A 39 18.71 -15.59 7.82
CA GLY A 39 18.15 -15.60 9.20
C GLY A 39 18.00 -14.19 9.79
N TRP A 40 17.23 -14.04 10.87
CA TRP A 40 16.93 -12.72 11.49
C TRP A 40 18.15 -11.86 11.82
N ASP A 41 19.23 -12.47 12.31
CA ASP A 41 20.43 -11.74 12.71
C ASP A 41 21.16 -11.13 11.50
N GLU A 42 21.14 -11.84 10.36
CA GLU A 42 21.77 -11.39 9.11
C GLU A 42 20.98 -10.24 8.48
N VAL A 43 19.65 -10.27 8.62
CA VAL A 43 18.75 -9.19 8.22
C VAL A 43 18.97 -7.93 9.04
N LEU A 44 19.05 -8.08 10.36
CA LEU A 44 19.32 -6.96 11.27
C LEU A 44 20.70 -6.36 11.01
N ALA A 45 21.70 -7.19 10.70
CA ALA A 45 23.04 -6.74 10.33
C ALA A 45 23.05 -5.96 9.00
N ALA A 46 22.25 -6.37 8.02
CA ALA A 46 22.15 -5.69 6.71
C ALA A 46 21.27 -4.43 6.73
N ARG A 47 20.54 -4.16 7.82
CA ARG A 47 19.54 -3.08 7.92
C ARG A 47 20.08 -1.71 7.52
N LYS A 48 21.28 -1.34 8.01
CA LYS A 48 21.90 -0.05 7.70
C LYS A 48 22.25 0.07 6.22
N GLU A 49 22.77 -1.01 5.62
CA GLU A 49 23.15 -1.06 4.22
C GLU A 49 21.92 -0.96 3.30
N ILE A 50 20.81 -1.57 3.70
CA ILE A 50 19.50 -1.43 3.05
C ILE A 50 19.05 0.04 3.09
N ILE A 51 19.02 0.66 4.27
CA ILE A 51 18.60 2.06 4.47
C ILE A 51 19.50 3.01 3.66
N ASP A 52 20.81 2.80 3.69
CA ASP A 52 21.78 3.60 2.94
C ASP A 52 21.56 3.47 1.42
N CYS A 53 21.15 2.29 0.92
CA CYS A 53 20.77 2.12 -0.47
C CYS A 53 19.45 2.83 -0.81
N PHE A 54 18.46 2.80 0.11
CA PHE A 54 17.17 3.50 -0.04
C PHE A 54 17.33 5.02 -0.06
N ALA A 55 18.13 5.57 0.84
CA ALA A 55 18.39 7.01 0.95
C ALA A 55 19.09 7.61 -0.29
N ARG A 56 19.74 6.76 -1.11
CA ARG A 56 20.49 7.17 -2.30
C ARG A 56 19.67 7.08 -3.61
N GLU A 57 18.36 6.84 -3.53
CA GLU A 57 17.46 6.67 -4.69
C GLU A 57 17.88 5.54 -5.65
N VAL A 58 18.71 4.59 -5.21
CA VAL A 58 19.22 3.46 -6.01
C VAL A 58 18.16 2.36 -6.21
N VAL A 59 16.94 2.61 -5.74
CA VAL A 59 15.88 1.62 -5.61
C VAL A 59 15.10 1.54 -6.90
N THR A 60 15.21 0.40 -7.58
CA THR A 60 14.43 0.11 -8.78
C THR A 60 13.11 -0.56 -8.40
N ASP A 61 12.05 -0.35 -9.20
CA ASP A 61 10.77 -1.08 -9.09
C ASP A 61 10.98 -2.60 -9.03
N ARG A 62 12.06 -3.09 -9.65
CA ARG A 62 12.45 -4.50 -9.66
C ARG A 62 12.97 -5.01 -8.31
N ALA A 63 13.83 -4.24 -7.65
CA ALA A 63 14.35 -4.54 -6.32
C ALA A 63 13.20 -4.61 -5.29
N LEU A 64 12.26 -3.66 -5.37
CA LEU A 64 11.07 -3.64 -4.52
C LEU A 64 10.08 -4.77 -4.84
N SER A 65 9.96 -5.19 -6.10
CA SER A 65 9.11 -6.33 -6.48
C SER A 65 9.66 -7.66 -5.96
N LEU A 66 10.99 -7.85 -5.97
CA LEU A 66 11.64 -9.04 -5.42
C LEU A 66 11.42 -9.21 -3.91
N LEU A 67 11.40 -8.10 -3.18
CA LEU A 67 11.11 -8.09 -1.74
C LEU A 67 9.71 -8.58 -1.37
N ALA A 68 8.79 -8.56 -2.32
CA ALA A 68 7.37 -8.77 -2.05
C ALA A 68 6.78 -10.00 -2.75
N ASP A 69 7.55 -10.67 -3.63
CA ASP A 69 7.16 -11.92 -4.31
C ASP A 69 7.54 -13.20 -3.53
N ASP A 70 8.27 -13.13 -2.40
CA ASP A 70 8.64 -14.31 -1.60
C ASP A 70 7.66 -14.56 -0.44
N ASP A 71 6.94 -15.68 -0.50
CA ASP A 71 5.88 -16.10 0.45
C ASP A 71 6.36 -16.32 1.91
N ARG A 72 7.65 -16.18 2.23
CA ARG A 72 8.20 -16.27 3.61
C ARG A 72 8.04 -14.98 4.46
N HIS A 73 6.82 -14.44 4.46
CA HIS A 73 6.41 -13.13 5.01
C HIS A 73 6.41 -12.99 6.56
N SER A 74 7.50 -13.32 7.25
CA SER A 74 7.79 -12.77 8.60
C SER A 74 8.64 -11.48 8.52
N PHE A 75 9.40 -11.33 7.44
CA PHE A 75 10.33 -10.23 7.17
C PHE A 75 9.63 -8.86 7.01
N LEU A 76 8.53 -8.81 6.23
CA LEU A 76 7.74 -7.59 6.01
C LEU A 76 6.84 -7.23 7.21
N ILE A 77 6.42 -8.20 8.02
CA ILE A 77 5.62 -7.95 9.23
C ILE A 77 6.45 -7.18 10.27
N CYS A 78 7.71 -7.58 10.50
CA CYS A 78 8.57 -6.84 11.41
C CYS A 78 9.02 -5.50 10.84
N LEU A 79 9.17 -5.35 9.51
CA LEU A 79 9.40 -4.03 8.88
C LEU A 79 8.25 -3.04 9.10
N LEU A 80 7.03 -3.54 9.32
CA LEU A 80 5.84 -2.74 9.61
C LEU A 80 5.57 -2.60 11.12
N ASP A 81 6.37 -3.23 11.98
CA ASP A 81 6.33 -3.01 13.42
C ASP A 81 6.82 -1.58 13.72
N PRO A 82 6.06 -0.76 14.46
CA PRO A 82 6.50 0.57 14.90
C PRO A 82 7.90 0.59 15.53
N ALA A 83 8.31 -0.49 16.20
CA ALA A 83 9.63 -0.64 16.80
C ALA A 83 10.76 -0.81 15.76
N PHE A 84 10.44 -1.29 14.55
CA PHE A 84 11.40 -1.40 13.45
C PHE A 84 11.43 -0.14 12.58
N LEU A 85 10.26 0.51 12.44
CA LEU A 85 10.06 1.77 11.72
C LEU A 85 10.70 2.98 12.42
N SER A 86 11.16 2.86 13.67
CA SER A 86 11.85 3.95 14.38
C SER A 86 13.01 4.53 13.59
N ASP A 87 13.77 3.67 12.90
CA ASP A 87 14.95 4.08 12.11
C ASP A 87 14.58 4.34 10.65
N TRP A 88 13.39 3.92 10.21
CA TRP A 88 12.85 4.31 8.91
C TRP A 88 12.33 5.75 8.91
N ASN A 89 12.10 6.34 10.10
CA ASN A 89 11.84 7.78 10.23
C ASN A 89 13.01 8.64 9.72
N GLU A 90 14.20 8.07 9.53
CA GLU A 90 15.34 8.75 8.91
C GLU A 90 15.23 8.83 7.39
N LEU A 91 14.39 8.00 6.76
CA LEU A 91 14.17 8.06 5.32
C LEU A 91 13.29 9.27 4.95
N PRO A 92 13.52 9.88 3.79
CA PRO A 92 12.57 10.85 3.25
C PRO A 92 11.19 10.22 3.12
N GLY A 93 10.15 10.92 3.59
CA GLY A 93 8.79 10.37 3.60
C GLY A 93 8.27 9.95 2.22
N SER A 94 8.75 10.58 1.13
CA SER A 94 8.45 10.17 -0.24
C SER A 94 8.99 8.77 -0.58
N VAL A 95 10.20 8.44 -0.12
CA VAL A 95 10.83 7.12 -0.29
C VAL A 95 10.07 6.06 0.51
N LEU A 96 9.70 6.38 1.75
CA LEU A 96 8.91 5.50 2.60
C LEU A 96 7.54 5.18 1.99
N VAL A 97 6.84 6.18 1.46
CA VAL A 97 5.56 5.98 0.75
C VAL A 97 5.73 5.08 -0.49
N ALA A 98 6.81 5.26 -1.26
CA ALA A 98 7.09 4.43 -2.44
C ALA A 98 7.38 2.96 -2.07
N LEU A 99 8.13 2.73 -1.00
CA LEU A 99 8.39 1.38 -0.48
C LEU A 99 7.08 0.72 -0.02
N LEU A 100 6.31 1.40 0.82
CA LEU A 100 5.05 0.88 1.34
C LEU A 100 4.05 0.59 0.21
N LYS A 101 3.98 1.46 -0.80
CA LYS A 101 3.21 1.20 -2.02
C LYS A 101 3.63 -0.11 -2.68
N THR A 102 4.92 -0.38 -2.79
CA THR A 102 5.37 -1.59 -3.46
C THR A 102 5.08 -2.85 -2.64
N ILE A 103 5.19 -2.77 -1.32
CA ILE A 103 4.73 -3.84 -0.43
C ILE A 103 3.25 -4.13 -0.69
N VAL A 104 2.41 -3.10 -0.80
CA VAL A 104 0.98 -3.27 -1.11
C VAL A 104 0.78 -3.94 -2.47
N LEU A 105 1.49 -3.49 -3.50
CA LEU A 105 1.32 -3.99 -4.87
C LEU A 105 1.74 -5.45 -5.01
N SER A 106 2.84 -5.82 -4.37
CA SER A 106 3.52 -7.07 -4.66
C SER A 106 3.26 -8.15 -3.61
N SER A 107 2.95 -7.80 -2.36
CA SER A 107 2.67 -8.80 -1.31
C SER A 107 1.39 -9.59 -1.61
N ARG A 108 1.42 -10.87 -1.23
CA ARG A 108 0.27 -11.79 -1.28
C ARG A 108 -0.44 -11.95 0.06
N VAL A 109 0.15 -11.43 1.15
CA VAL A 109 -0.40 -11.54 2.49
C VAL A 109 -1.26 -10.33 2.80
N ARG A 110 -2.57 -10.56 2.96
CA ARG A 110 -3.55 -9.47 3.09
C ARG A 110 -3.29 -8.55 4.28
N ASP A 111 -2.95 -9.10 5.43
CA ASP A 111 -2.71 -8.29 6.64
C ASP A 111 -1.49 -7.39 6.48
N VAL A 112 -0.45 -7.86 5.79
CA VAL A 112 0.74 -7.06 5.42
C VAL A 112 0.33 -5.91 4.51
N GLN A 113 -0.50 -6.19 3.50
CA GLN A 113 -0.99 -5.14 2.60
C GLN A 113 -1.83 -4.09 3.34
N ILE A 114 -2.71 -4.50 4.26
CA ILE A 114 -3.52 -3.58 5.08
C ILE A 114 -2.64 -2.73 6.00
N GLY A 115 -1.65 -3.34 6.66
CA GLY A 115 -0.69 -2.63 7.51
C GLY A 115 0.13 -1.61 6.71
N ALA A 116 0.67 -2.01 5.56
CA ALA A 116 1.43 -1.13 4.67
C ALA A 116 0.58 0.03 4.12
N LEU A 117 -0.69 -0.22 3.79
CA LEU A 117 -1.65 0.83 3.42
C LEU A 117 -1.83 1.84 4.55
N GLY A 118 -2.09 1.36 5.78
CA GLY A 118 -2.26 2.21 6.95
C GLY A 118 -1.04 3.10 7.22
N ALA A 119 0.15 2.50 7.17
CA ALA A 119 1.42 3.21 7.33
C ALA A 119 1.65 4.25 6.22
N ALA A 120 1.39 3.90 4.95
CA ALA A 120 1.57 4.82 3.83
C ALA A 120 0.66 6.05 3.96
N LEU A 121 -0.58 5.82 4.38
CA LEU A 121 -1.55 6.88 4.61
C LEU A 121 -1.16 7.82 5.76
N GLN A 122 -0.58 7.28 6.84
CA GLN A 122 -0.02 8.09 7.93
C GLN A 122 1.17 8.92 7.45
N GLU A 123 2.03 8.34 6.62
CA GLU A 123 3.21 9.02 6.07
C GLU A 123 2.83 10.15 5.11
N ILE A 124 1.90 9.88 4.18
CA ILE A 124 1.35 10.91 3.28
C ILE A 124 0.81 12.08 4.10
N ARG A 125 0.01 11.79 5.14
CA ARG A 125 -0.50 12.83 6.03
C ARG A 125 0.61 13.63 6.71
N ARG A 126 1.65 12.96 7.22
CA ARG A 126 2.77 13.63 7.88
C ARG A 126 3.50 14.56 6.92
N ASN A 127 3.82 14.08 5.72
CA ASN A 127 4.51 14.86 4.69
C ASN A 127 3.71 16.08 4.26
N GLU A 128 2.44 15.90 3.94
CA GLU A 128 1.56 16.99 3.50
C GLU A 128 1.34 18.04 4.59
N LEU A 129 1.23 17.60 5.85
CA LEU A 129 1.17 18.54 6.96
C LEU A 129 2.53 19.23 7.18
N GLY A 130 3.66 18.56 6.98
CA GLY A 130 5.00 19.15 7.11
C GLY A 130 5.37 20.14 6.01
N LEU A 131 4.92 19.89 4.77
CA LEU A 131 5.21 20.71 3.58
C LEU A 131 4.27 21.92 3.42
N ALA A 132 3.18 21.95 4.18
CA ALA A 132 2.17 22.99 4.06
C ALA A 132 2.70 24.40 4.39
N ASP A 133 2.26 25.38 3.60
CA ASP A 133 2.51 26.80 3.80
C ASP A 133 2.11 27.22 5.24
N PRO A 134 3.01 27.86 6.02
CA PRO A 134 2.70 28.38 7.35
C PRO A 134 1.47 29.29 7.41
N GLY A 135 1.11 29.95 6.30
CA GLY A 135 -0.09 30.81 6.21
C GLY A 135 -1.41 30.05 6.04
N SER A 136 -1.37 28.75 5.76
CA SER A 136 -2.56 27.95 5.48
C SER A 136 -3.22 27.39 6.75
N SER A 137 -4.55 27.48 6.83
CA SER A 137 -5.30 26.94 7.97
C SER A 137 -5.09 25.42 8.10
N PHE A 138 -5.07 24.90 9.34
CA PHE A 138 -4.95 23.46 9.59
C PHE A 138 -5.99 22.64 8.81
N LYS A 139 -7.22 23.16 8.68
CA LYS A 139 -8.29 22.51 7.89
C LYS A 139 -7.93 22.38 6.41
N ALA A 140 -7.35 23.42 5.81
CA ALA A 140 -6.92 23.38 4.41
C ALA A 140 -5.79 22.36 4.21
N ARG A 141 -4.82 22.33 5.13
CA ARG A 141 -3.70 21.39 5.12
C ARG A 141 -4.17 19.95 5.26
N LEU A 142 -5.08 19.69 6.20
CA LEU A 142 -5.67 18.37 6.38
C LEU A 142 -6.47 17.93 5.13
N SER A 143 -7.21 18.85 4.50
CA SER A 143 -7.92 18.56 3.26
C SER A 143 -6.99 18.24 2.09
N ALA A 144 -5.82 18.89 2.01
CA ALA A 144 -4.80 18.56 1.01
C ALA A 144 -4.24 17.16 1.25
N ALA A 145 -3.86 16.86 2.49
CA ALA A 145 -3.41 15.53 2.90
C ALA A 145 -4.44 14.43 2.55
N GLU A 146 -5.72 14.64 2.89
CA GLU A 146 -6.80 13.73 2.53
C GLU A 146 -6.92 13.51 1.01
N THR A 147 -6.62 14.53 0.21
CA THR A 147 -6.66 14.42 -1.26
C THR A 147 -5.52 13.53 -1.75
N SER A 148 -4.29 13.78 -1.31
CA SER A 148 -3.13 12.93 -1.66
C SER A 148 -3.32 11.47 -1.21
N MET A 149 -3.93 11.27 -0.04
CA MET A 149 -4.30 9.92 0.44
C MET A 149 -5.33 9.22 -0.46
N LEU A 150 -6.34 9.96 -0.93
CA LEU A 150 -7.32 9.42 -1.88
C LEU A 150 -6.68 9.06 -3.22
N ASP A 151 -5.80 9.92 -3.74
CA ASP A 151 -5.09 9.69 -4.99
C ASP A 151 -4.19 8.45 -4.90
N PHE A 152 -3.53 8.26 -3.75
CA PHE A 152 -2.74 7.06 -3.48
C PHE A 152 -3.59 5.77 -3.51
N LEU A 153 -4.70 5.73 -2.76
CA LEU A 153 -5.61 4.58 -2.74
C LEU A 153 -6.19 4.30 -4.13
N PHE A 154 -6.54 5.36 -4.86
CA PHE A 154 -7.09 5.28 -6.21
C PHE A 154 -6.05 4.72 -7.20
N ALA A 155 -4.81 5.18 -7.14
CA ALA A 155 -3.74 4.68 -8.01
C ALA A 155 -3.48 3.18 -7.83
N ILE A 156 -3.67 2.66 -6.61
CA ILE A 156 -3.53 1.22 -6.31
C ILE A 156 -4.76 0.44 -6.79
N SER A 157 -5.97 0.92 -6.50
CA SER A 157 -7.21 0.22 -6.89
C SER A 157 -7.39 0.12 -8.41
N CYS A 158 -6.72 0.99 -9.18
CA CYS A 158 -6.75 0.94 -10.64
C CYS A 158 -5.89 -0.16 -11.26
N LYS A 159 -5.04 -0.85 -10.49
CA LYS A 159 -4.07 -1.80 -11.05
C LYS A 159 -4.70 -3.12 -11.47
N ASP A 160 -5.52 -3.71 -10.61
CA ASP A 160 -6.26 -4.94 -10.90
C ASP A 160 -7.43 -5.14 -9.90
N THR A 161 -8.25 -6.16 -10.15
CA THR A 161 -9.43 -6.49 -9.33
C THR A 161 -9.07 -6.93 -7.91
N ARG A 162 -7.94 -7.63 -7.70
CA ARG A 162 -7.49 -8.06 -6.37
C ARG A 162 -7.14 -6.85 -5.51
N LEU A 163 -6.36 -5.92 -6.06
CA LEU A 163 -5.98 -4.68 -5.39
C LEU A 163 -7.18 -3.77 -5.17
N ARG A 164 -8.12 -3.71 -6.12
CA ARG A 164 -9.40 -3.03 -5.93
C ARG A 164 -10.18 -3.59 -4.72
N SER A 165 -10.25 -4.92 -4.60
CA SER A 165 -10.90 -5.60 -3.47
C SER A 165 -10.18 -5.37 -2.15
N LEU A 166 -8.85 -5.30 -2.14
CA LEU A 166 -8.06 -4.94 -0.97
C LEU A 166 -8.38 -3.51 -0.52
N ILE A 167 -8.34 -2.54 -1.44
CA ILE A 167 -8.62 -1.13 -1.14
C ILE A 167 -10.06 -0.94 -0.68
N PHE A 168 -11.01 -1.68 -1.27
CA PHE A 168 -12.40 -1.69 -0.85
C PHE A 168 -12.53 -2.12 0.62
N ASP A 169 -11.94 -3.24 1.00
CA ASP A 169 -12.00 -3.73 2.38
C ASP A 169 -11.28 -2.80 3.36
N PHE A 170 -10.15 -2.21 2.97
CA PHE A 170 -9.49 -1.18 3.77
C PHE A 170 -10.40 0.03 4.02
N ILE A 171 -11.13 0.48 3.01
CA ILE A 171 -12.07 1.60 3.14
C ILE A 171 -13.28 1.21 4.00
N MET A 172 -13.81 0.00 3.85
CA MET A 172 -14.91 -0.51 4.69
C MET A 172 -14.48 -0.62 6.15
N LEU A 173 -13.29 -1.15 6.43
CA LEU A 173 -12.70 -1.15 7.78
C LEU A 173 -12.58 0.27 8.37
N ASN A 174 -12.25 1.27 7.54
CA ASN A 174 -12.20 2.66 7.99
C ASN A 174 -13.59 3.25 8.28
N ILE A 175 -14.62 2.84 7.54
CA ILE A 175 -16.00 3.28 7.77
C ILE A 175 -16.58 2.61 9.02
N ASP A 176 -16.43 1.30 9.14
CA ASP A 176 -17.10 0.47 10.15
C ASP A 176 -16.32 0.41 11.47
N GLY A 177 -14.99 0.28 11.38
CA GLY A 177 -14.10 0.13 12.53
C GLY A 177 -13.49 1.45 13.02
N HIS A 178 -13.77 2.57 12.35
CA HIS A 178 -13.26 3.90 12.71
C HIS A 178 -11.73 3.97 12.92
N CYS A 179 -10.94 3.22 12.14
CA CYS A 179 -9.48 3.21 12.29
C CYS A 179 -8.80 4.57 12.03
N GLY A 180 -9.55 5.58 11.57
CA GLY A 180 -9.13 6.99 11.61
C GLY A 180 -8.17 7.39 10.49
N HIS A 181 -7.92 6.51 9.53
CA HIS A 181 -7.08 6.82 8.37
C HIS A 181 -7.72 7.88 7.49
N LEU A 182 -9.04 7.85 7.28
CA LEU A 182 -9.77 8.90 6.56
C LEU A 182 -11.05 9.28 7.31
N PRO A 183 -11.49 10.56 7.27
CA PRO A 183 -12.84 10.89 7.68
C PRO A 183 -13.86 10.05 6.90
N VAL A 184 -14.96 9.64 7.54
CA VAL A 184 -15.99 8.78 6.93
C VAL A 184 -16.51 9.34 5.59
N ASN A 185 -16.63 10.67 5.48
CA ASN A 185 -17.06 11.31 4.23
C ASN A 185 -16.05 11.15 3.10
N ARG A 186 -14.75 11.21 3.40
CA ARG A 186 -13.67 10.94 2.44
C ARG A 186 -13.59 9.46 2.08
N ALA A 187 -13.75 8.57 3.04
CA ALA A 187 -13.85 7.14 2.79
C ALA A 187 -15.03 6.80 1.85
N ARG A 188 -16.21 7.41 2.08
CA ARG A 188 -17.37 7.29 1.18
C ARG A 188 -17.11 7.92 -0.20
N GLN A 189 -16.31 8.99 -0.28
CA GLN A 189 -15.86 9.57 -1.55
C GLN A 189 -14.97 8.59 -2.32
N ALA A 190 -14.03 7.92 -1.64
CA ALA A 190 -13.16 6.90 -2.23
C ALA A 190 -13.98 5.79 -2.91
N LEU A 191 -15.01 5.25 -2.23
CA LEU A 191 -15.90 4.24 -2.80
C LEU A 191 -16.60 4.73 -4.09
N ARG A 192 -17.01 6.02 -4.15
CA ARG A 192 -17.62 6.58 -5.37
C ARG A 192 -16.62 6.69 -6.51
N MET A 193 -15.38 7.08 -6.22
CA MET A 193 -14.31 7.16 -7.21
C MET A 193 -14.00 5.77 -7.78
N MET A 194 -13.85 4.77 -6.91
CA MET A 194 -13.65 3.37 -7.31
C MET A 194 -14.81 2.85 -8.17
N ALA A 195 -16.06 3.10 -7.76
CA ALA A 195 -17.24 2.67 -8.51
C ALA A 195 -17.27 3.24 -9.93
N ARG A 196 -16.96 4.54 -10.08
CA ARG A 196 -16.88 5.21 -11.39
C ARG A 196 -15.76 4.65 -12.25
N GLN A 197 -14.62 4.36 -11.64
CA GLN A 197 -13.43 3.88 -12.35
C GLN A 197 -13.55 2.43 -12.80
N ALA A 198 -14.10 1.54 -11.96
CA ALA A 198 -14.41 0.17 -12.37
C ALA A 198 -15.46 0.17 -13.50
N GLY A 199 -16.47 1.03 -13.39
CA GLY A 199 -17.55 1.15 -14.35
C GLY A 199 -18.57 0.02 -14.23
N THR A 200 -19.81 0.29 -14.65
CA THR A 200 -20.94 -0.65 -14.50
C THR A 200 -20.66 -2.03 -15.09
N ARG A 201 -20.08 -2.09 -16.29
CA ARG A 201 -19.86 -3.36 -16.99
C ARG A 201 -18.92 -4.28 -16.23
N GLU A 202 -17.83 -3.75 -15.68
CA GLU A 202 -16.85 -4.56 -14.97
C GLU A 202 -17.39 -5.03 -13.63
N LEU A 203 -18.06 -4.15 -12.89
CA LEU A 203 -18.71 -4.50 -11.63
C LEU A 203 -19.80 -5.57 -11.82
N LEU A 204 -20.53 -5.55 -12.93
CA LEU A 204 -21.50 -6.61 -13.25
C LEU A 204 -20.82 -7.97 -13.46
N LYS A 205 -19.64 -8.03 -14.09
CA LYS A 205 -18.88 -9.28 -14.20
C LYS A 205 -18.38 -9.76 -12.83
N GLU A 206 -17.96 -8.84 -11.96
CA GLU A 206 -17.51 -9.18 -10.61
C GLU A 206 -18.63 -9.80 -9.76
N LEU A 207 -19.90 -9.48 -10.02
CA LEU A 207 -21.04 -10.17 -9.40
C LEU A 207 -21.14 -11.66 -9.77
N GLU A 208 -20.62 -12.03 -10.94
CA GLU A 208 -20.62 -13.42 -11.43
C GLU A 208 -19.44 -14.23 -10.88
N SER A 209 -18.49 -13.59 -10.17
CA SER A 209 -17.33 -14.27 -9.60
C SER A 209 -17.71 -15.25 -8.50
N ASP A 210 -17.09 -16.43 -8.40
CA ASP A 210 -17.31 -17.35 -7.27
C ASP A 210 -16.82 -16.81 -5.92
N ARG A 211 -16.03 -15.73 -5.94
CA ARG A 211 -15.49 -15.07 -4.77
C ARG A 211 -16.52 -14.15 -4.12
N GLU A 212 -16.95 -14.50 -2.92
CA GLU A 212 -17.95 -13.73 -2.16
C GLU A 212 -17.49 -12.30 -1.85
N ASP A 213 -16.19 -12.09 -1.60
CA ASP A 213 -15.63 -10.76 -1.34
C ASP A 213 -15.74 -9.84 -2.56
N LEU A 214 -15.52 -10.37 -3.77
CA LEU A 214 -15.71 -9.63 -5.02
C LEU A 214 -17.19 -9.33 -5.28
N LYS A 215 -18.10 -10.27 -5.00
CA LYS A 215 -19.54 -10.01 -5.09
C LYS A 215 -19.98 -8.89 -4.15
N CYS A 216 -19.54 -8.95 -2.89
CA CYS A 216 -19.86 -7.94 -1.88
C CYS A 216 -19.37 -6.55 -2.30
N MET A 217 -18.11 -6.46 -2.75
CA MET A 217 -17.54 -5.23 -3.30
C MET A 217 -18.37 -4.70 -4.47
N ALA A 218 -18.67 -5.55 -5.46
CA ALA A 218 -19.41 -5.17 -6.64
C ALA A 218 -20.81 -4.64 -6.29
N VAL A 219 -21.55 -5.30 -5.40
CA VAL A 219 -22.87 -4.82 -4.93
C VAL A 219 -22.78 -3.42 -4.34
N VAL A 220 -21.83 -3.18 -3.44
CA VAL A 220 -21.66 -1.88 -2.79
C VAL A 220 -21.27 -0.81 -3.80
N LEU A 221 -20.30 -1.10 -4.68
CA LEU A 221 -19.84 -0.14 -5.69
C LEU A 221 -20.93 0.16 -6.72
N LEU A 222 -21.71 -0.82 -7.15
CA LEU A 222 -22.87 -0.63 -8.04
C LEU A 222 -23.88 0.33 -7.42
N GLY A 223 -24.19 0.17 -6.13
CA GLY A 223 -25.00 1.12 -5.34
C GLY A 223 -24.49 2.57 -5.42
N ARG A 224 -23.19 2.77 -5.59
CA ARG A 224 -22.56 4.10 -5.70
C ARG A 224 -22.46 4.62 -7.13
N VAL A 225 -22.52 3.77 -8.15
CA VAL A 225 -22.60 4.20 -9.56
C VAL A 225 -23.95 4.88 -9.83
N LYS A 226 -25.03 4.44 -9.18
CA LYS A 226 -26.40 4.94 -9.40
C LYS A 226 -26.87 4.80 -10.85
N ASN A 227 -26.38 3.77 -11.55
CA ASN A 227 -26.86 3.42 -12.89
C ASN A 227 -28.17 2.62 -12.79
N PRO A 228 -29.31 3.08 -13.33
CA PRO A 228 -30.60 2.39 -13.20
C PRO A 228 -30.60 1.00 -13.83
N ASN A 229 -29.72 0.74 -14.81
CA ASN A 229 -29.65 -0.55 -15.50
C ASN A 229 -29.22 -1.71 -14.60
N VAL A 230 -28.69 -1.43 -13.40
CA VAL A 230 -28.21 -2.46 -12.46
C VAL A 230 -29.24 -2.82 -11.40
N VAL A 231 -30.37 -2.10 -11.34
CA VAL A 231 -31.39 -2.28 -10.30
C VAL A 231 -31.94 -3.70 -10.34
N HIS A 232 -32.18 -4.26 -11.53
CA HIS A 232 -32.66 -5.63 -11.65
C HIS A 232 -31.65 -6.65 -11.09
N ASN A 233 -30.35 -6.47 -11.37
CA ASN A 233 -29.31 -7.34 -10.81
C ASN A 233 -29.29 -7.27 -9.28
N LEU A 234 -29.37 -6.06 -8.71
CA LEU A 234 -29.40 -5.86 -7.26
C LEU A 234 -30.68 -6.46 -6.61
N LEU A 235 -31.83 -6.34 -7.27
CA LEU A 235 -33.09 -6.97 -6.82
C LEU A 235 -32.99 -8.50 -6.83
N ASN A 236 -32.40 -9.09 -7.86
CA ASN A 236 -32.17 -10.53 -7.92
C ASN A 236 -31.29 -11.01 -6.77
N ILE A 237 -30.22 -10.27 -6.46
CA ILE A 237 -29.34 -10.57 -5.33
C ILE A 237 -30.08 -10.39 -4.00
N TYR A 238 -30.91 -9.37 -3.86
CA TYR A 238 -31.72 -9.19 -2.65
C TYR A 238 -32.72 -10.34 -2.43
N ALA A 239 -33.36 -10.81 -3.51
CA ALA A 239 -34.36 -11.87 -3.45
C ALA A 239 -33.76 -13.26 -3.21
N SER A 240 -32.63 -13.58 -3.89
CA SER A 240 -32.02 -14.91 -3.89
C SER A 240 -30.77 -15.03 -3.00
N GLY A 241 -30.17 -13.92 -2.62
CA GLY A 241 -28.98 -13.88 -1.78
C GLY A 241 -29.28 -14.22 -0.32
N SER A 242 -28.23 -14.55 0.42
CA SER A 242 -28.29 -14.83 1.86
C SER A 242 -27.22 -14.03 2.61
N GLY A 243 -27.42 -13.86 3.91
CA GLY A 243 -26.47 -13.19 4.81
C GLY A 243 -26.05 -11.79 4.34
N ARG A 244 -24.75 -11.52 4.42
CA ARG A 244 -24.14 -10.20 4.15
C ARG A 244 -24.47 -9.69 2.75
N LEU A 245 -24.47 -10.55 1.73
CA LEU A 245 -24.70 -10.13 0.35
C LEU A 245 -26.12 -9.56 0.14
N LYS A 246 -27.12 -10.14 0.82
CA LYS A 246 -28.50 -9.65 0.80
C LYS A 246 -28.63 -8.29 1.48
N GLU A 247 -27.99 -8.11 2.62
CA GLU A 247 -27.98 -6.84 3.36
C GLU A 247 -27.32 -5.73 2.54
N LEU A 248 -26.17 -6.02 1.93
CA LEU A 248 -25.47 -5.07 1.05
C LEU A 248 -26.32 -4.71 -0.19
N ALA A 249 -27.07 -5.66 -0.74
CA ALA A 249 -27.97 -5.40 -1.87
C ALA A 249 -29.12 -4.48 -1.45
N ALA A 250 -29.72 -4.69 -0.28
CA ALA A 250 -30.73 -3.81 0.28
C ALA A 250 -30.19 -2.38 0.48
N ASP A 251 -29.00 -2.25 1.04
CA ASP A 251 -28.33 -0.96 1.23
C ASP A 251 -27.97 -0.27 -0.08
N ALA A 252 -27.49 -1.02 -1.07
CA ALA A 252 -27.24 -0.50 -2.41
C ALA A 252 -28.52 0.01 -3.06
N LEU A 253 -29.63 -0.70 -2.91
CA LEU A 253 -30.93 -0.34 -3.46
C LEU A 253 -31.50 0.95 -2.85
N LYS A 254 -31.20 1.28 -1.59
CA LYS A 254 -31.56 2.60 -0.98
C LYS A 254 -30.98 3.79 -1.74
N HIS A 255 -29.91 3.60 -2.52
CA HIS A 255 -29.34 4.65 -3.36
C HIS A 255 -30.12 4.92 -4.65
N TYR A 256 -31.05 4.03 -5.00
CA TYR A 256 -31.97 4.13 -6.12
C TYR A 256 -33.35 4.46 -5.58
N SER A 257 -33.86 5.64 -5.92
CA SER A 257 -35.13 6.22 -5.43
C SER A 257 -36.40 5.41 -5.73
N ILE A 258 -36.25 4.17 -6.18
CA ILE A 258 -37.28 3.25 -6.70
C ILE A 258 -37.52 2.11 -5.70
N PHE A 259 -36.66 1.93 -4.68
CA PHE A 259 -36.79 0.83 -3.73
C PHE A 259 -37.49 1.27 -2.43
N ASP A 260 -38.73 0.81 -2.25
CA ASP A 260 -39.39 0.77 -0.94
C ASP A 260 -39.21 -0.64 -0.35
N PRO A 261 -38.40 -0.81 0.73
CA PRO A 261 -38.21 -2.10 1.38
C PRO A 261 -39.51 -2.73 1.88
N ALA A 262 -40.56 -1.92 2.15
CA ALA A 262 -41.85 -2.39 2.61
C ALA A 262 -42.70 -3.07 1.52
N SER A 263 -42.33 -2.91 0.24
CA SER A 263 -43.05 -3.52 -0.89
C SER A 263 -42.72 -5.00 -1.13
N LEU A 264 -41.82 -5.59 -0.33
CA LEU A 264 -41.29 -6.94 -0.50
C LEU A 264 -41.58 -7.88 0.70
N VAL A 265 -42.46 -7.47 1.60
CA VAL A 265 -42.95 -8.27 2.74
C VAL A 265 -44.32 -8.84 2.42
#